data_AF-A0A1U8F7A2-F1
#
_entry.id   AF-A0A1U8F7A2-F1
#
_cell.length_a   1.000
_cell.length_b   1.000
_cell.length_c   1.000
_cell.angle_alpha   90.00
_cell.angle_beta   90.00
_cell.angle_gamma   90.00
#
_symmetry.space_group_name_H-M   'P 1'
#
loop_
_entity.id
_entity.type
_entity.pdbx_description
1 polymer ?
#
loop_
_entity_poly.entity_id
_entity_poly.type
_entity_poly.pdbx_seq_one_letter_code
_entity_poly.pdbx_strand_id
1 'polypeptide(L)'
;MVNFAKEEIEVVVIGAGPSGLAVSACLNKLSIKNVVLEKEDCCGYLWKKKTYDRLHLHLSKDVCSLPFMPHATSSPKYMSKNEFIQYLDEYVEKFNIKPKFQSCVESAFFNNEEKKWNVKSRNVASGEMELYVSDFLVLATGENNEGYIPKVLGLEKFKGEIIHSSEYKSGEKYQGKNVLVVGSGNSGMEISFDLSNYGSHTSIVVRSPVHVLTREMVHMGMVMLKYLPMSLVDNVIVNYAKMKFGNLAKFGIPQPQEGPFYVKVSKGSSPVIDVGAIDKIKIGEIKVLPGISEIKEHTVVFANGEEHQFDAIFFATGYKNVATKWLKDYSSIFHDDGTLINEFPNHYKGENGLYCAGFSKRGIAGISMDAIAIADNIKTVRGEKI
;
A
#
# COMPACT_ATOMS: atom_id res chain seq x y z
N MET A 1 -29.86 -19.94 -20.06
CA MET A 1 -29.15 -19.97 -18.76
C MET A 1 -27.68 -20.13 -19.08
N VAL A 2 -26.84 -19.15 -18.75
CA VAL A 2 -25.39 -19.29 -18.93
C VAL A 2 -24.92 -20.26 -17.85
N ASN A 3 -24.44 -21.44 -18.26
CA ASN A 3 -23.95 -22.45 -17.34
C ASN A 3 -22.56 -22.01 -16.87
N PHE A 4 -22.48 -21.38 -15.70
CA PHE A 4 -21.21 -21.03 -15.06
C PHE A 4 -20.56 -22.33 -14.56
N ALA A 5 -19.24 -22.47 -14.74
CA ALA A 5 -18.52 -23.48 -14.00
C ALA A 5 -18.66 -23.14 -12.50
N LYS A 6 -19.30 -24.03 -11.73
CA LYS A 6 -19.55 -23.84 -10.30
C LYS A 6 -18.54 -24.67 -9.50
N GLU A 7 -17.80 -24.01 -8.62
CA GLU A 7 -16.85 -24.64 -7.70
C GLU A 7 -17.27 -24.35 -6.25
N GLU A 8 -17.31 -25.38 -5.42
CA GLU A 8 -17.61 -25.26 -4.00
C GLU A 8 -16.32 -25.44 -3.18
N ILE A 9 -16.00 -24.45 -2.35
CA ILE A 9 -14.75 -24.37 -1.60
C ILE A 9 -15.00 -23.72 -0.24
N GLU A 10 -14.27 -24.11 0.80
CA GLU A 10 -14.54 -23.61 2.14
C GLU A 10 -14.18 -22.11 2.28
N VAL A 11 -13.04 -21.69 1.74
CA VAL A 11 -12.59 -20.29 1.78
C VAL A 11 -12.19 -19.78 0.39
N VAL A 12 -12.74 -18.63 -0.01
CA VAL A 12 -12.24 -17.86 -1.16
C VAL A 12 -11.39 -16.71 -0.65
N VAL A 13 -10.16 -16.59 -1.12
CA VAL A 13 -9.23 -15.48 -0.85
C VAL A 13 -9.07 -14.66 -2.13
N ILE A 14 -9.31 -13.35 -2.06
CA ILE A 14 -9.24 -12.46 -3.23
C ILE A 14 -7.94 -11.65 -3.19
N GLY A 15 -7.02 -11.96 -4.10
CA GLY A 15 -5.71 -11.32 -4.28
C GLY A 15 -4.55 -12.21 -3.82
N ALA A 16 -3.52 -12.35 -4.65
CA ALA A 16 -2.26 -13.05 -4.38
C ALA A 16 -1.11 -12.09 -4.08
N GLY A 17 -1.41 -10.93 -3.48
CA GLY A 17 -0.41 -10.10 -2.80
C GLY A 17 0.04 -10.71 -1.46
N PRO A 18 0.98 -10.08 -0.74
CA PRO A 18 1.50 -10.61 0.52
C PRO A 18 0.40 -10.97 1.54
N SER A 19 -0.71 -10.22 1.57
CA SER A 19 -1.89 -10.52 2.41
C SER A 19 -2.52 -11.87 2.09
N GLY A 20 -2.84 -12.13 0.83
CA GLY A 20 -3.54 -13.35 0.45
C GLY A 20 -2.65 -14.58 0.52
N LEU A 21 -1.37 -14.40 0.22
CA LEU A 21 -0.37 -15.46 0.41
C LEU A 21 -0.26 -15.85 1.89
N ALA A 22 -0.16 -14.87 2.80
CA ALA A 22 -0.10 -15.13 4.23
C ALA A 22 -1.36 -15.85 4.75
N VAL A 23 -2.55 -15.40 4.33
CA VAL A 23 -3.82 -16.05 4.68
C VAL A 23 -3.83 -17.50 4.18
N SER A 24 -3.51 -17.73 2.90
CA SER A 24 -3.50 -19.08 2.33
C SER A 24 -2.51 -20.01 3.03
N ALA A 25 -1.32 -19.53 3.39
CA ALA A 25 -0.36 -20.31 4.19
C ALA A 25 -0.90 -20.71 5.57
N CYS A 26 -1.54 -19.77 6.29
CA CYS A 26 -2.19 -20.06 7.57
C CYS A 26 -3.31 -21.10 7.43
N LEU A 27 -4.17 -20.96 6.41
CA LEU A 27 -5.24 -21.92 6.13
C LEU A 27 -4.70 -23.30 5.76
N ASN A 28 -3.65 -23.37 4.94
CA ASN A 28 -2.99 -24.62 4.53
C ASN A 28 -2.39 -25.35 5.75
N LYS A 29 -1.78 -24.63 6.70
CA LYS A 29 -1.27 -25.21 7.96
C LYS A 29 -2.37 -25.83 8.81
N LEU A 30 -3.58 -25.31 8.73
CA LEU A 30 -4.77 -25.83 9.42
C LEU A 30 -5.56 -26.85 8.59
N SER A 31 -5.07 -27.22 7.40
CA SER A 31 -5.78 -28.10 6.46
C SER A 31 -7.19 -27.61 6.11
N ILE A 32 -7.36 -26.28 6.01
CA ILE A 32 -8.61 -25.63 5.59
C ILE A 32 -8.53 -25.41 4.07
N LYS A 33 -9.52 -25.93 3.34
CA LYS A 33 -9.51 -25.86 1.86
C LYS A 33 -9.73 -24.42 1.41
N ASN A 34 -8.86 -23.90 0.57
CA ASN A 34 -8.97 -22.53 0.08
C ASN A 34 -8.55 -22.40 -1.38
N VAL A 35 -9.09 -21.38 -2.04
CA VAL A 35 -8.66 -20.92 -3.36
C VAL A 35 -8.25 -19.45 -3.28
N VAL A 36 -7.11 -19.11 -3.88
CA VAL A 36 -6.67 -17.72 -4.04
C VAL A 36 -6.97 -17.30 -5.48
N LEU A 37 -7.82 -16.29 -5.67
CA LEU A 37 -8.13 -15.71 -6.97
C LEU A 37 -7.29 -14.45 -7.18
N GLU A 38 -6.45 -14.44 -8.21
CA GLU A 38 -5.60 -13.32 -8.58
C GLU A 38 -5.97 -12.83 -9.98
N LYS A 39 -6.23 -11.52 -10.09
CA LYS A 39 -6.61 -10.88 -11.35
C LYS A 39 -5.46 -10.90 -12.35
N GLU A 40 -4.23 -10.75 -11.86
CA GLU A 40 -3.03 -10.62 -12.68
C GLU A 40 -2.38 -11.99 -12.95
N ASP A 41 -1.26 -11.97 -13.67
CA ASP A 41 -0.54 -13.15 -14.15
C ASP A 41 0.49 -13.71 -13.13
N CYS A 42 0.64 -13.08 -11.96
CA CYS A 42 1.67 -13.46 -10.99
C CYS A 42 1.32 -13.05 -9.54
N CYS A 43 1.92 -13.76 -8.59
CA CYS A 43 1.92 -13.38 -7.18
C CYS A 43 2.66 -12.06 -6.96
N GLY A 44 2.16 -11.24 -6.03
CA GLY A 44 2.83 -10.01 -5.65
C GLY A 44 2.94 -9.00 -6.80
N TYR A 45 1.97 -8.95 -7.72
CA TYR A 45 1.99 -8.10 -8.92
C TYR A 45 2.43 -6.65 -8.66
N LEU A 46 1.93 -6.01 -7.59
CA LEU A 46 2.34 -4.64 -7.22
C LEU A 46 3.88 -4.53 -7.02
N TRP A 47 4.47 -5.52 -6.35
CA TRP A 47 5.91 -5.61 -6.13
C TRP A 47 6.67 -5.95 -7.40
N LYS A 48 6.18 -6.90 -8.21
CA LYS A 48 6.88 -7.32 -9.44
C LYS A 48 6.79 -6.28 -10.56
N LYS A 49 5.64 -5.64 -10.73
CA LYS A 49 5.30 -4.88 -11.94
C LYS A 49 5.06 -3.39 -11.74
N LYS A 50 4.72 -2.91 -10.52
CA LYS A 50 4.31 -1.50 -10.30
C LYS A 50 5.26 -0.69 -9.42
N THR A 51 6.09 -1.31 -8.60
CA THR A 51 7.10 -0.59 -7.81
C THR A 51 8.31 -0.19 -8.65
N TYR A 52 8.89 0.96 -8.31
CA TYR A 52 10.13 1.48 -8.88
C TYR A 52 11.35 0.69 -8.45
N ASP A 53 12.44 0.80 -9.20
CA ASP A 53 13.52 -0.18 -9.14
C ASP A 53 14.44 0.00 -7.93
N ARG A 54 14.62 1.25 -7.49
CA ARG A 54 15.44 1.57 -6.30
C ARG A 54 14.80 1.22 -4.95
N LEU A 55 13.56 0.74 -4.95
CA LEU A 55 12.79 0.54 -3.72
C LEU A 55 13.52 -0.39 -2.76
N HIS A 56 13.66 0.06 -1.52
CA HIS A 56 14.04 -0.77 -0.38
C HIS A 56 12.97 -0.65 0.70
N LEU A 57 12.76 -1.73 1.46
CA LEU A 57 11.86 -1.71 2.60
C LEU A 57 12.32 -0.66 3.60
N HIS A 58 11.38 0.15 4.07
CA HIS A 58 11.68 1.20 5.03
C HIS A 58 11.82 0.69 6.47
N LEU A 59 11.24 -0.48 6.76
CA LEU A 59 11.29 -1.11 8.07
C LEU A 59 12.28 -2.28 8.06
N SER A 60 12.74 -2.67 9.25
CA SER A 60 13.70 -3.76 9.35
C SER A 60 13.06 -5.11 8.99
N LYS A 61 13.89 -6.04 8.50
CA LYS A 61 13.46 -7.41 8.18
C LYS A 61 12.67 -8.08 9.29
N ASP A 62 12.99 -7.79 10.56
CA ASP A 62 12.36 -8.42 11.73
C ASP A 62 10.85 -8.15 11.84
N VAL A 63 10.36 -7.07 11.22
CA VAL A 63 8.93 -6.71 11.18
C VAL A 63 8.34 -6.82 9.77
N CYS A 64 9.09 -7.41 8.83
CA CYS A 64 8.72 -7.54 7.44
C CYS A 64 8.59 -9.00 6.97
N SER A 65 8.36 -9.95 7.88
CA SER A 65 8.12 -11.37 7.56
C SER A 65 6.65 -11.75 7.62
N LEU A 66 6.22 -12.58 6.66
CA LEU A 66 4.94 -13.29 6.67
C LEU A 66 4.94 -14.45 7.68
N PRO A 67 3.76 -14.95 8.11
CA PRO A 67 3.65 -15.99 9.11
C PRO A 67 4.48 -17.23 8.79
N PHE A 68 5.10 -17.82 9.82
CA PHE A 68 5.88 -19.06 9.76
C PHE A 68 7.16 -19.03 8.91
N MET A 69 7.56 -17.87 8.39
CA MET A 69 8.79 -17.73 7.60
C MET A 69 9.52 -16.42 7.90
N PRO A 70 10.30 -16.36 8.99
CA PRO A 70 11.20 -15.23 9.24
C PRO A 70 12.26 -15.14 8.13
N HIS A 71 12.81 -13.94 7.95
CA HIS A 71 13.94 -13.71 7.04
C HIS A 71 15.20 -14.40 7.54
N ALA A 72 16.10 -14.77 6.62
CA ALA A 72 17.38 -15.36 6.97
C ALA A 72 18.23 -14.39 7.82
N THR A 73 19.09 -14.92 8.68
CA THR A 73 20.02 -14.12 9.49
C THR A 73 20.98 -13.31 8.62
N SER A 74 21.37 -13.85 7.45
CA SER A 74 22.20 -13.20 6.44
C SER A 74 21.50 -12.10 5.63
N SER A 75 20.15 -12.05 5.60
CA SER A 75 19.42 -11.02 4.84
C SER A 75 19.74 -9.61 5.34
N PRO A 76 19.83 -8.60 4.47
CA PRO A 76 20.04 -7.22 4.88
C PRO A 76 18.97 -6.73 5.85
N LYS A 77 19.34 -5.79 6.73
CA LYS A 77 18.39 -5.18 7.67
C LYS A 77 17.22 -4.51 6.94
N TYR A 78 17.50 -3.83 5.83
CA TYR A 78 16.50 -3.19 4.97
C TYR A 78 16.61 -3.81 3.57
N MET A 79 15.73 -4.75 3.27
CA MET A 79 15.79 -5.51 2.01
C MET A 79 15.41 -4.64 0.82
N SER A 80 16.05 -4.90 -0.32
CA SER A 80 15.62 -4.41 -1.62
C SER A 80 14.28 -5.02 -2.04
N LYS A 81 13.62 -4.38 -3.00
CA LYS A 81 12.43 -4.93 -3.69
C LYS A 81 12.68 -6.35 -4.22
N ASN A 82 13.84 -6.59 -4.84
CA ASN A 82 14.14 -7.89 -5.45
C ASN A 82 14.28 -9.00 -4.42
N GLU A 83 14.95 -8.73 -3.29
CA GLU A 83 15.04 -9.69 -2.18
C GLU A 83 13.66 -9.99 -1.58
N PHE A 84 12.80 -8.97 -1.45
CA PHE A 84 11.44 -9.19 -0.97
C PHE A 84 10.59 -9.99 -1.97
N ILE A 85 10.76 -9.77 -3.28
CA ILE A 85 10.09 -10.57 -4.31
C ILE A 85 10.53 -12.03 -4.23
N GLN A 86 11.85 -12.28 -4.14
CA GLN A 86 12.39 -13.64 -3.97
C GLN A 86 11.80 -14.31 -2.72
N TYR A 87 11.75 -13.59 -1.60
CA TYR A 87 11.11 -14.07 -0.38
C TYR A 87 9.65 -14.49 -0.60
N LEU A 88 8.86 -13.74 -1.37
CA LEU A 88 7.47 -14.09 -1.68
C LEU A 88 7.36 -15.33 -2.57
N ASP A 89 8.26 -15.50 -3.54
CA ASP A 89 8.29 -16.66 -4.42
C ASP A 89 8.64 -17.93 -3.62
N GLU A 90 9.66 -17.86 -2.75
CA GLU A 90 10.01 -18.93 -1.80
C GLU A 90 8.85 -19.24 -0.84
N TYR A 91 8.09 -18.22 -0.41
CA TYR A 91 6.93 -18.40 0.47
C TYR A 91 5.82 -19.20 -0.23
N VAL A 92 5.52 -18.86 -1.48
CA VAL A 92 4.50 -19.56 -2.30
C VAL A 92 4.86 -21.04 -2.44
N GLU A 93 6.12 -21.33 -2.78
CA GLU A 93 6.61 -22.71 -2.92
C GLU A 93 6.55 -23.47 -1.60
N LYS A 94 7.08 -22.89 -0.51
CA LYS A 94 7.17 -23.55 0.80
C LYS A 94 5.81 -23.93 1.39
N PHE A 95 4.80 -23.10 1.18
CA PHE A 95 3.44 -23.34 1.70
C PHE A 95 2.48 -23.93 0.67
N ASN A 96 2.99 -24.35 -0.50
CA ASN A 96 2.23 -24.96 -1.59
C ASN A 96 0.98 -24.15 -1.95
N ILE A 97 1.14 -22.83 -2.06
CA ILE A 97 0.05 -21.92 -2.41
C ILE A 97 -0.10 -21.95 -3.92
N LYS A 98 -1.32 -22.20 -4.41
CA LYS A 98 -1.62 -22.28 -5.85
C LYS A 98 -2.70 -21.28 -6.23
N PRO A 99 -2.35 -20.01 -6.49
CA PRO A 99 -3.33 -19.05 -6.94
C PRO A 99 -3.85 -19.40 -8.34
N LYS A 100 -5.14 -19.15 -8.57
CA LYS A 100 -5.70 -19.09 -9.92
C LYS A 100 -5.47 -17.68 -10.45
N PHE A 101 -4.53 -17.57 -11.37
CA PHE A 101 -4.20 -16.31 -12.05
C PHE A 101 -5.23 -15.96 -13.11
N GLN A 102 -5.23 -14.70 -13.52
CA GLN A 102 -6.17 -14.16 -14.50
C GLN A 102 -7.64 -14.31 -14.06
N SER A 103 -7.92 -14.49 -12.76
CA SER A 103 -9.26 -14.62 -12.18
C SER A 103 -9.71 -13.27 -11.61
N CYS A 104 -10.36 -12.44 -12.44
CA CYS A 104 -10.88 -11.14 -12.02
C CYS A 104 -12.23 -11.29 -11.33
N VAL A 105 -12.31 -11.05 -10.02
CA VAL A 105 -13.59 -11.00 -9.31
C VAL A 105 -14.40 -9.79 -9.75
N GLU A 106 -15.58 -10.02 -10.33
CA GLU A 106 -16.49 -8.97 -10.80
C GLU A 106 -17.60 -8.67 -9.80
N SER A 107 -18.01 -9.66 -9.02
CA SER A 107 -18.97 -9.45 -7.95
C SER A 107 -18.86 -10.52 -6.86
N ALA A 108 -19.01 -10.12 -5.60
CA ALA A 108 -19.17 -11.04 -4.47
C ALA A 108 -20.38 -10.62 -3.63
N PHE A 109 -21.21 -11.57 -3.24
CA PHE A 109 -22.39 -11.32 -2.40
C PHE A 109 -22.73 -12.53 -1.53
N PHE A 110 -23.34 -12.28 -0.38
CA PHE A 110 -23.78 -13.32 0.52
C PHE A 110 -25.21 -13.77 0.15
N ASN A 111 -25.38 -15.07 -0.08
CA ASN A 111 -26.69 -15.67 -0.29
C ASN A 111 -27.29 -16.08 1.06
N ASN A 112 -28.34 -15.37 1.50
CA ASN A 112 -29.01 -15.64 2.78
C ASN A 112 -29.74 -16.99 2.84
N GLU A 113 -30.20 -17.52 1.70
CA GLU A 113 -30.89 -18.81 1.65
C GLU A 113 -29.90 -19.96 1.81
N GLU A 114 -28.77 -19.90 1.08
CA GLU A 114 -27.71 -20.92 1.12
C GLU A 114 -26.75 -20.72 2.31
N LYS A 115 -26.79 -19.56 2.96
CA LYS A 115 -25.84 -19.09 3.99
C LYS A 115 -24.38 -19.19 3.52
N LYS A 116 -24.13 -18.86 2.25
CA LYS A 116 -22.83 -18.95 1.59
C LYS A 116 -22.54 -17.72 0.74
N TRP A 117 -21.26 -17.44 0.57
CA TRP A 117 -20.77 -16.44 -0.38
C TRP A 117 -20.82 -16.97 -1.80
N ASN A 118 -21.32 -16.13 -2.71
CA ASN A 118 -21.26 -16.34 -4.15
C ASN A 118 -20.28 -15.34 -4.76
N VAL A 119 -19.16 -15.83 -5.27
CA VAL A 119 -18.10 -15.03 -5.88
C VAL A 119 -18.04 -15.31 -7.38
N LYS A 120 -18.41 -14.31 -8.19
CA LYS A 120 -18.32 -14.37 -9.64
C LYS A 120 -16.95 -13.87 -10.08
N SER A 121 -16.19 -14.74 -10.74
CA SER A 121 -14.89 -14.42 -11.30
C SER A 121 -14.92 -14.60 -12.81
N ARG A 122 -14.32 -13.66 -13.53
CA ARG A 122 -14.07 -13.77 -14.96
C ARG A 122 -12.61 -14.14 -15.19
N ASN A 123 -12.38 -15.18 -15.98
CA ASN A 123 -11.06 -15.43 -16.53
C ASN A 123 -10.72 -14.33 -17.54
N VAL A 124 -9.67 -13.55 -17.29
CA VAL A 124 -9.29 -12.39 -18.12
C VAL A 124 -8.80 -12.83 -19.51
N ALA A 125 -8.19 -14.02 -19.63
CA ALA A 125 -7.69 -14.52 -20.90
C ALA A 125 -8.77 -15.17 -21.77
N SER A 126 -9.62 -16.03 -21.20
CA SER A 126 -10.68 -16.73 -21.95
C SER A 126 -12.01 -15.97 -22.01
N GLY A 127 -12.23 -15.02 -21.09
CA GLY A 127 -13.51 -14.32 -20.92
C GLY A 127 -14.60 -15.14 -20.22
N GLU A 128 -14.30 -16.39 -19.86
CA GLU A 128 -15.24 -17.31 -19.23
C GLU A 128 -15.56 -16.90 -17.79
N MET A 129 -16.79 -17.20 -17.38
CA MET A 129 -17.29 -16.87 -16.06
C MET A 129 -17.34 -18.11 -15.17
N GLU A 130 -16.75 -17.98 -13.99
CA GLU A 130 -16.72 -19.00 -12.94
C GLU A 130 -17.47 -18.48 -11.70
N LEU A 131 -18.19 -19.39 -11.04
CA LEU A 131 -18.90 -19.11 -9.79
C LEU A 131 -18.28 -19.96 -8.67
N TYR A 132 -17.71 -19.28 -7.68
CA TYR A 132 -17.23 -19.91 -6.45
C TYR A 132 -18.27 -19.74 -5.35
N VAL A 133 -18.61 -20.84 -4.69
CA VAL A 133 -19.52 -20.85 -3.54
C VAL A 133 -18.73 -21.24 -2.29
N SER A 134 -18.76 -20.40 -1.26
CA SER A 134 -17.93 -20.62 -0.06
C SER A 134 -18.58 -20.26 1.27
N ASP A 135 -18.09 -20.87 2.35
CA ASP A 135 -18.52 -20.55 3.70
C ASP A 135 -17.90 -19.22 4.19
N PHE A 136 -16.67 -18.95 3.74
CA PHE A 136 -15.91 -17.76 4.15
C PHE A 136 -15.34 -17.03 2.94
N LEU A 137 -15.21 -15.71 3.07
CA LEU A 137 -14.64 -14.82 2.07
C LEU A 137 -13.57 -13.94 2.70
N VAL A 138 -12.36 -13.94 2.14
CA VAL A 138 -11.25 -13.10 2.61
C VAL A 138 -10.85 -12.11 1.52
N LEU A 139 -11.02 -10.82 1.81
CA LEU A 139 -10.50 -9.73 1.01
C LEU A 139 -9.01 -9.53 1.29
N ALA A 140 -8.16 -9.80 0.30
CA ALA A 140 -6.73 -9.60 0.38
C ALA A 140 -6.20 -8.72 -0.78
N THR A 141 -7.06 -7.83 -1.29
CA THR A 141 -6.77 -6.95 -2.44
C THR A 141 -5.85 -5.78 -2.10
N GLY A 142 -5.55 -5.57 -0.82
CA GLY A 142 -4.73 -4.47 -0.32
C GLY A 142 -5.41 -3.10 -0.37
N GLU A 143 -4.84 -2.16 0.38
CA GLU A 143 -5.30 -0.76 0.44
C GLU A 143 -4.81 0.09 -0.74
N ASN A 144 -3.68 -0.29 -1.36
CA ASN A 144 -3.04 0.43 -2.45
C ASN A 144 -3.31 -0.26 -3.79
N ASN A 145 -4.53 -0.10 -4.31
CA ASN A 145 -4.94 -0.76 -5.54
C ASN A 145 -4.90 0.20 -6.74
N GLU A 146 -5.85 1.14 -6.83
CA GLU A 146 -5.94 2.05 -7.98
C GLU A 146 -5.23 3.38 -7.67
N GLY A 147 -4.28 3.78 -8.53
CA GLY A 147 -3.59 5.06 -8.38
C GLY A 147 -4.56 6.23 -8.44
N TYR A 148 -4.40 7.20 -7.54
CA TYR A 148 -5.30 8.34 -7.46
C TYR A 148 -4.65 9.59 -8.03
N ILE A 149 -5.14 10.05 -9.18
CA ILE A 149 -4.84 11.39 -9.71
C ILE A 149 -6.00 12.33 -9.36
N PRO A 150 -5.79 13.38 -8.55
CA PRO A 150 -6.85 14.32 -8.21
C PRO A 150 -7.27 15.13 -9.44
N LYS A 151 -8.53 15.60 -9.43
CA LYS A 151 -8.99 16.58 -10.42
C LYS A 151 -8.27 17.91 -10.14
N VAL A 152 -7.46 18.36 -11.09
CA VAL A 152 -6.77 19.66 -11.06
C VAL A 152 -7.27 20.46 -12.26
N LEU A 153 -7.56 21.75 -12.06
CA LEU A 153 -8.04 22.61 -13.12
C LEU A 153 -7.02 22.67 -14.27
N GLY A 154 -7.46 22.33 -15.48
CA GLY A 154 -6.64 22.39 -16.69
C GLY A 154 -5.63 21.24 -16.86
N LEU A 155 -5.67 20.21 -16.02
CA LEU A 155 -4.79 19.04 -16.13
C LEU A 155 -4.87 18.38 -17.52
N GLU A 156 -6.05 18.33 -18.12
CA GLU A 156 -6.31 17.79 -19.45
C GLU A 156 -5.66 18.59 -20.59
N LYS A 157 -5.28 19.85 -20.32
CA LYS A 157 -4.62 20.73 -21.30
C LYS A 157 -3.12 20.51 -21.34
N PHE A 158 -2.54 19.90 -20.31
CA PHE A 158 -1.11 19.68 -20.21
C PHE A 158 -0.61 18.82 -21.37
N LYS A 159 0.42 19.30 -22.06
CA LYS A 159 1.01 18.68 -23.25
C LYS A 159 2.22 17.80 -22.92
N GLY A 160 2.74 17.89 -21.70
CA GLY A 160 3.80 17.01 -21.20
C GLY A 160 3.29 15.66 -20.69
N GLU A 161 4.19 14.86 -20.13
CA GLU A 161 3.85 13.54 -19.60
C GLU A 161 3.13 13.65 -18.25
N ILE A 162 2.02 12.92 -18.06
CA ILE A 162 1.30 12.82 -16.78
C ILE A 162 1.38 11.38 -16.31
N ILE A 163 1.98 11.16 -15.14
CA ILE A 163 2.35 9.82 -14.67
C ILE A 163 1.93 9.67 -13.21
N HIS A 164 1.22 8.60 -12.88
CA HIS A 164 1.02 8.23 -11.47
C HIS A 164 2.25 7.48 -10.95
N SER A 165 2.57 7.63 -9.66
CA SER A 165 3.72 6.98 -9.02
C SER A 165 3.81 5.45 -9.22
N SER A 166 2.69 4.78 -9.51
CA SER A 166 2.63 3.33 -9.82
C SER A 166 3.24 2.94 -11.16
N GLU A 167 3.41 3.89 -12.08
CA GLU A 167 4.01 3.66 -13.40
C GLU A 167 5.47 4.13 -13.46
N TYR A 168 5.98 4.75 -12.39
CA TYR A 168 7.37 5.17 -12.30
C TYR A 168 8.31 3.96 -12.09
N LYS A 169 9.44 3.96 -12.79
CA LYS A 169 10.50 2.92 -12.69
C LYS A 169 11.84 3.46 -12.25
N SER A 170 12.34 4.44 -12.99
CA SER A 170 13.61 5.11 -12.76
C SER A 170 13.58 6.53 -13.32
N GLY A 171 14.52 7.36 -12.88
CA GLY A 171 14.66 8.74 -13.32
C GLY A 171 15.40 8.91 -14.64
N GLU A 172 15.97 7.83 -15.19
CA GLU A 172 16.89 7.84 -16.34
C GLU A 172 16.32 8.58 -17.58
N LYS A 173 15.04 8.36 -17.90
CA LYS A 173 14.34 9.01 -19.04
C LYS A 173 14.21 10.53 -18.89
N TYR A 174 14.42 11.08 -17.70
CA TYR A 174 14.12 12.47 -17.36
C TYR A 174 15.37 13.33 -17.16
N GLN A 175 16.56 12.81 -17.46
CA GLN A 175 17.80 13.59 -17.42
C GLN A 175 17.66 14.91 -18.18
N GLY A 176 18.00 16.02 -17.51
CA GLY A 176 17.91 17.39 -18.06
C GLY A 176 16.50 17.96 -18.23
N LYS A 177 15.44 17.19 -17.91
CA LYS A 177 14.04 17.66 -18.02
C LYS A 177 13.59 18.40 -16.76
N ASN A 178 12.66 19.33 -16.94
CA ASN A 178 11.92 19.96 -15.84
C ASN A 178 10.78 19.06 -15.41
N VAL A 179 10.85 18.54 -14.18
CA VAL A 179 9.89 17.57 -13.67
C VAL A 179 9.23 18.04 -12.37
N LEU A 180 7.92 17.84 -12.26
CA LEU A 180 7.13 18.16 -11.08
C LEU A 180 6.63 16.89 -10.41
N VAL A 181 6.95 16.68 -9.15
CA VAL A 181 6.38 15.61 -8.32
C VAL A 181 5.29 16.18 -7.42
N VAL A 182 4.07 15.66 -7.53
CA VAL A 182 2.92 16.12 -6.77
C VAL A 182 2.67 15.18 -5.59
N GLY A 183 2.93 15.68 -4.37
CA GLY A 183 2.72 14.93 -3.13
C GLY A 183 4.02 14.64 -2.40
N SER A 184 4.03 14.92 -1.09
CA SER A 184 5.20 14.82 -0.22
C SER A 184 5.22 13.58 0.67
N GLY A 185 4.51 12.52 0.26
CA GLY A 185 4.56 11.21 0.93
C GLY A 185 5.85 10.46 0.61
N ASN A 186 5.98 9.24 1.16
CA ASN A 186 7.17 8.38 0.94
C ASN A 186 7.51 8.22 -0.54
N SER A 187 6.54 7.88 -1.41
CA SER A 187 6.79 7.74 -2.85
C SER A 187 7.22 9.06 -3.51
N GLY A 188 6.63 10.20 -3.15
CA GLY A 188 6.96 11.47 -3.76
C GLY A 188 8.39 11.94 -3.43
N MET A 189 8.80 11.75 -2.18
CA MET A 189 10.17 12.07 -1.74
C MET A 189 11.21 11.14 -2.38
N GLU A 190 10.90 9.84 -2.44
CA GLU A 190 11.74 8.81 -3.07
C GLU A 190 11.91 9.05 -4.58
N ILE A 191 10.82 9.38 -5.29
CA ILE A 191 10.82 9.69 -6.73
C ILE A 191 11.58 10.99 -7.00
N SER A 192 11.35 12.03 -6.19
CA SER A 192 12.06 13.31 -6.34
C SER A 192 13.57 13.15 -6.15
N PHE A 193 13.98 12.34 -5.17
CA PHE A 193 15.38 12.03 -4.94
C PHE A 193 16.01 11.28 -6.13
N ASP A 194 15.30 10.30 -6.68
CA ASP A 194 15.77 9.53 -7.83
C ASP A 194 15.89 10.38 -9.10
N LEU A 195 14.84 11.13 -9.44
CA LEU A 195 14.84 12.05 -10.59
C LEU A 195 16.01 13.04 -10.52
N SER A 196 16.27 13.60 -9.34
CA SER A 196 17.39 14.51 -9.13
C SER A 196 18.75 13.81 -9.22
N ASN A 197 18.88 12.55 -8.76
CA ASN A 197 20.12 11.78 -8.94
C ASN A 197 20.42 11.48 -10.42
N TYR A 198 19.38 11.31 -11.25
CA TYR A 198 19.51 11.18 -12.70
C TYR A 198 19.66 12.52 -13.43
N GLY A 199 19.81 13.64 -12.71
CA GLY A 199 20.07 14.96 -13.30
C GLY A 199 18.84 15.66 -13.88
N SER A 200 17.63 15.33 -13.42
CA SER A 200 16.42 16.07 -13.76
C SER A 200 16.30 17.34 -12.91
N HIS A 201 15.82 18.45 -13.51
CA HIS A 201 15.47 19.67 -12.78
C HIS A 201 14.16 19.44 -12.00
N THR A 202 14.31 19.00 -10.76
CA THR A 202 13.22 18.40 -9.99
C THR A 202 12.56 19.42 -9.07
N SER A 203 11.23 19.50 -9.13
CA SER A 203 10.40 20.21 -8.17
C SER A 203 9.42 19.27 -7.47
N ILE A 204 9.10 19.53 -6.20
CA ILE A 204 8.12 18.76 -5.43
C ILE A 204 7.06 19.68 -4.81
N VAL A 205 5.79 19.30 -4.94
CA VAL A 205 4.67 19.98 -4.29
C VAL A 205 4.48 19.44 -2.88
N VAL A 206 4.63 20.33 -1.90
CA VAL A 206 4.36 20.06 -0.49
C VAL A 206 3.20 20.95 -0.04
N ARG A 207 2.01 20.35 0.08
CA ARG A 207 0.80 21.08 0.50
C ARG A 207 0.54 21.00 2.00
N SER A 208 0.79 19.83 2.59
CA SER A 208 0.36 19.51 3.94
C SER A 208 1.56 19.18 4.82
N PRO A 209 1.48 19.44 6.14
CA PRO A 209 2.57 19.13 7.04
C PRO A 209 2.94 17.65 7.06
N VAL A 210 4.25 17.36 7.10
CA VAL A 210 4.76 15.99 7.12
C VAL A 210 5.94 15.85 8.08
N HIS A 211 5.95 14.73 8.82
CA HIS A 211 7.12 14.34 9.60
C HIS A 211 8.14 13.67 8.70
N VAL A 212 9.41 14.02 8.85
CA VAL A 212 10.52 13.41 8.12
C VAL A 212 11.47 12.78 9.12
N LEU A 213 11.70 11.47 8.99
CA LEU A 213 12.49 10.64 9.89
C LEU A 213 13.50 9.80 9.09
N THR A 214 14.57 9.34 9.74
CA THR A 214 15.41 8.28 9.16
C THR A 214 14.88 6.89 9.54
N ARG A 215 15.38 5.84 8.87
CA ARG A 215 15.03 4.44 9.20
C ARG A 215 15.42 4.07 10.64
N GLU A 216 16.52 4.62 11.14
CA GLU A 216 17.02 4.42 12.50
C GLU A 216 16.09 5.07 13.52
N MET A 217 15.61 6.29 13.24
CA MET A 217 14.64 6.97 14.11
C MET A 217 13.35 6.17 14.23
N VAL A 218 12.81 5.68 13.11
CA VAL A 218 11.60 4.86 13.12
C VAL A 218 11.84 3.56 13.90
N HIS A 219 12.95 2.87 13.67
CA HIS A 219 13.29 1.65 14.41
C HIS A 219 13.42 1.91 15.91
N MET A 220 14.11 2.97 16.31
CA MET A 220 14.26 3.37 17.71
C MET A 220 12.90 3.65 18.34
N GLY A 221 12.05 4.43 17.67
CA GLY A 221 10.71 4.73 18.16
C GLY A 221 9.85 3.47 18.32
N MET A 222 9.89 2.55 17.36
CA MET A 222 9.20 1.26 17.44
C MET A 222 9.68 0.39 18.62
N VAL A 223 10.97 0.41 18.93
CA VAL A 223 11.54 -0.31 20.09
C VAL A 223 11.09 0.35 21.39
N MET A 224 11.18 1.68 21.48
CA MET A 224 10.78 2.44 22.67
C MET A 224 9.29 2.30 22.99
N LEU A 225 8.42 2.24 21.98
CA LEU A 225 6.97 2.06 22.15
C LEU A 225 6.59 0.75 22.85
N LYS A 226 7.50 -0.23 22.95
CA LYS A 226 7.27 -1.45 23.73
C LYS A 226 7.35 -1.23 25.24
N TYR A 227 8.02 -0.16 25.66
CA TYR A 227 8.38 0.08 27.07
C TYR A 227 7.95 1.46 27.59
N LEU A 228 7.67 2.42 26.70
CA LEU A 228 7.42 3.82 27.04
C LEU A 228 6.09 4.32 26.45
N PRO A 229 5.42 5.29 27.11
CA PRO A 229 4.23 5.93 26.57
C PRO A 229 4.51 6.66 25.25
N MET A 230 3.54 6.60 24.33
CA MET A 230 3.66 7.17 22.97
C MET A 230 4.07 8.65 22.95
N SER A 231 3.52 9.47 23.86
CA SER A 231 3.85 10.91 23.94
C SER A 231 5.33 11.15 24.26
N LEU A 232 5.92 10.33 25.13
CA LEU A 232 7.35 10.42 25.44
C LEU A 232 8.19 10.02 24.24
N VAL A 233 7.83 8.93 23.55
CA VAL A 233 8.53 8.48 22.35
C VAL A 233 8.46 9.53 21.25
N ASP A 234 7.28 10.08 20.99
CA ASP A 234 7.07 11.14 20.01
C ASP A 234 7.94 12.36 20.30
N ASN A 235 8.00 12.82 21.56
CA ASN A 235 8.85 13.94 21.96
C ASN A 235 10.34 13.67 21.70
N VAL A 236 10.83 12.47 22.06
CA VAL A 236 12.23 12.09 21.81
C VAL A 236 12.52 12.09 20.31
N ILE A 237 11.63 11.51 19.51
CA ILE A 237 11.82 11.33 18.07
C ILE A 237 11.73 12.66 17.33
N VAL A 238 10.78 13.53 17.68
CA VAL A 238 10.67 14.88 17.11
C VAL A 238 11.90 15.71 17.41
N ASN A 239 12.43 15.67 18.64
CA ASN A 239 13.64 16.39 19.00
C ASN A 239 14.86 15.85 18.25
N TYR A 240 14.98 14.53 18.13
CA TYR A 240 16.07 13.92 17.35
C TYR A 240 15.98 14.30 15.85
N ALA A 241 14.78 14.30 15.27
CA ALA A 241 14.55 14.75 13.91
C ALA A 241 14.92 16.23 13.72
N LYS A 242 14.57 17.11 14.66
CA LYS A 242 14.97 18.52 14.64
C LYS A 242 16.49 18.70 14.69
N MET A 243 17.20 17.90 15.49
CA MET A 243 18.67 17.95 15.54
C MET A 243 19.29 17.50 14.21
N LYS A 244 18.75 16.45 13.58
CA LYS A 244 19.28 15.90 12.33
C LYS A 244 18.97 16.78 11.12
N PHE A 245 17.72 17.23 11.01
CA PHE A 245 17.22 17.90 9.80
C PHE A 245 17.13 19.42 9.93
N GLY A 246 17.12 19.97 11.14
CA GLY A 246 16.88 21.39 11.38
C GLY A 246 15.42 21.78 11.16
N ASN A 247 15.18 23.07 10.96
CA ASN A 247 13.85 23.60 10.68
C ASN A 247 13.50 23.46 9.19
N LEU A 248 12.82 22.37 8.81
CA LEU A 248 12.40 22.13 7.41
C LEU A 248 11.32 23.10 6.91
N ALA A 249 10.62 23.84 7.78
CA ALA A 249 9.63 24.82 7.33
C ALA A 249 10.28 25.96 6.54
N LYS A 250 11.56 26.28 6.82
CA LYS A 250 12.36 27.24 6.04
C LYS A 250 12.59 26.80 4.59
N PHE A 251 12.42 25.51 4.31
CA PHE A 251 12.54 24.90 2.98
C PHE A 251 11.18 24.51 2.41
N GLY A 252 10.07 25.04 2.95
CA GLY A 252 8.72 24.76 2.44
C GLY A 252 8.10 23.44 2.91
N ILE A 253 8.70 22.75 3.89
CA ILE A 253 8.17 21.50 4.46
C ILE A 253 7.71 21.75 5.91
N PRO A 254 6.45 22.16 6.13
CA PRO A 254 5.93 22.32 7.48
C PRO A 254 5.84 20.96 8.19
N GLN A 255 6.06 20.94 9.51
CA GLN A 255 5.88 19.75 10.34
C GLN A 255 4.54 19.78 11.09
N PRO A 256 3.88 18.63 11.29
CA PRO A 256 2.70 18.53 12.16
C PRO A 256 3.05 18.91 13.61
N GLN A 257 2.05 19.38 14.36
CA GLN A 257 2.22 19.70 15.79
C GLN A 257 2.23 18.43 16.65
N GLU A 258 1.40 17.44 16.30
CA GLU A 258 1.37 16.16 16.98
C GLU A 258 2.53 15.27 16.52
N GLY A 259 2.95 14.33 17.37
CA GLY A 259 4.10 13.47 17.08
C GLY A 259 3.87 12.43 15.97
N PRO A 260 4.94 11.92 15.34
CA PRO A 260 4.85 11.04 14.18
C PRO A 260 4.12 9.72 14.44
N PHE A 261 4.28 9.11 15.62
CA PHE A 261 3.62 7.84 15.95
C PHE A 261 2.14 8.08 16.30
N TYR A 262 1.83 9.15 17.04
CA TYR A 262 0.45 9.55 17.28
C TYR A 262 -0.29 9.85 15.97
N VAL A 263 0.29 10.63 15.07
CA VAL A 263 -0.29 10.94 13.75
C VAL A 263 -0.52 9.65 12.95
N LYS A 264 0.40 8.68 13.02
CA LYS A 264 0.23 7.39 12.35
C LYS A 264 -0.98 6.61 12.88
N VAL A 265 -1.16 6.54 14.20
CA VAL A 265 -2.27 5.78 14.80
C VAL A 265 -3.60 6.50 14.60
N SER A 266 -3.65 7.81 14.86
CA SER A 266 -4.90 8.58 14.84
C SER A 266 -5.38 8.97 13.44
N LYS A 267 -4.47 9.30 12.52
CA LYS A 267 -4.78 9.82 11.18
C LYS A 267 -4.37 8.85 10.06
N GLY A 268 -3.71 7.75 10.39
CA GLY A 268 -3.19 6.78 9.42
C GLY A 268 -1.97 7.25 8.61
N SER A 269 -1.54 8.50 8.80
CA SER A 269 -0.46 9.12 8.01
C SER A 269 0.90 8.72 8.54
N SER A 270 1.68 8.02 7.73
CA SER A 270 3.05 7.63 8.08
C SER A 270 4.02 8.82 7.93
N PRO A 271 5.06 8.92 8.78
CA PRO A 271 6.17 9.81 8.48
C PRO A 271 6.83 9.42 7.15
N VAL A 272 7.41 10.41 6.48
CA VAL A 272 8.35 10.19 5.38
C VAL A 272 9.63 9.64 5.98
N ILE A 273 10.12 8.57 5.38
CA ILE A 273 11.40 7.97 5.73
C ILE A 273 12.39 8.47 4.69
N ASP A 274 13.18 9.47 5.07
CA ASP A 274 14.11 10.11 4.17
C ASP A 274 15.29 9.20 3.84
N VAL A 275 15.64 9.15 2.56
CA VAL A 275 16.78 8.42 2.01
C VAL A 275 17.75 9.35 1.27
N GLY A 276 17.65 10.66 1.48
CA GLY A 276 18.53 11.69 0.90
C GLY A 276 17.81 12.83 0.19
N ALA A 277 16.47 12.80 0.09
CA ALA A 277 15.70 13.87 -0.55
C ALA A 277 15.88 15.20 0.18
N ILE A 278 15.92 15.17 1.51
CA ILE A 278 16.06 16.38 2.32
C ILE A 278 17.39 17.08 2.08
N ASP A 279 18.49 16.34 1.94
CA ASP A 279 19.80 16.95 1.70
C ASP A 279 19.84 17.67 0.34
N LYS A 280 19.24 17.08 -0.69
CA LYS A 280 19.06 17.72 -2.01
C LYS A 280 18.16 18.96 -1.97
N ILE A 281 17.10 18.93 -1.16
CA ILE A 281 16.23 20.10 -0.94
C ILE A 281 17.02 21.24 -0.28
N LYS A 282 17.84 20.93 0.73
CA LYS A 282 18.63 21.94 1.46
C LYS A 282 19.65 22.65 0.57
N ILE A 283 20.24 21.96 -0.39
CA ILE A 283 21.21 22.54 -1.35
C ILE A 283 20.54 23.10 -2.61
N GLY A 284 19.21 23.01 -2.72
CA GLY A 284 18.43 23.58 -3.83
C GLY A 284 18.36 22.74 -5.11
N GLU A 285 18.86 21.49 -5.09
CA GLU A 285 18.74 20.57 -6.24
C GLU A 285 17.31 20.05 -6.44
N ILE A 286 16.50 20.04 -5.37
CA ILE A 286 15.06 19.77 -5.44
C ILE A 286 14.33 21.01 -4.92
N LYS A 287 13.55 21.66 -5.80
CA LYS A 287 12.77 22.85 -5.44
C LYS A 287 11.44 22.45 -4.78
N VAL A 288 11.14 23.01 -3.61
CA VAL A 288 9.83 22.81 -2.95
C VAL A 288 8.87 23.90 -3.40
N LEU A 289 7.68 23.49 -3.87
CA LEU A 289 6.62 24.36 -4.37
C LEU A 289 5.33 24.16 -3.56
N PRO A 290 4.47 25.19 -3.44
CA PRO A 290 3.20 25.06 -2.75
C PRO A 290 2.18 24.29 -3.60
N GLY A 291 0.93 24.21 -3.13
CA GLY A 291 -0.15 23.53 -3.87
C GLY A 291 -0.37 24.10 -5.28
N ILE A 292 -0.83 23.26 -6.21
CA ILE A 292 -1.17 23.65 -7.58
C ILE A 292 -2.52 24.36 -7.58
N SER A 293 -2.61 25.48 -8.31
CA SER A 293 -3.85 26.23 -8.56
C SER A 293 -4.47 25.83 -9.91
N GLU A 294 -3.69 25.89 -10.98
CA GLU A 294 -4.11 25.58 -12.36
C GLU A 294 -2.94 24.97 -13.15
N ILE A 295 -3.27 24.14 -14.12
CA ILE A 295 -2.33 23.62 -15.12
C ILE A 295 -2.74 24.16 -16.50
N LYS A 296 -1.79 24.76 -17.21
CA LYS A 296 -1.89 25.20 -18.60
C LYS A 296 -1.13 24.19 -19.48
N GLU A 297 -0.91 24.50 -20.76
CA GLU A 297 -0.29 23.55 -21.71
C GLU A 297 1.07 23.00 -21.27
N HIS A 298 2.02 23.87 -20.92
CA HIS A 298 3.33 23.46 -20.38
C HIS A 298 3.65 24.10 -19.03
N THR A 299 2.74 24.92 -18.51
CA THR A 299 2.97 25.75 -17.33
C THR A 299 2.06 25.32 -16.20
N VAL A 300 2.61 25.17 -15.00
CA VAL A 300 1.86 24.93 -13.77
C VAL A 300 1.86 26.21 -12.95
N VAL A 301 0.67 26.66 -12.57
CA VAL A 301 0.43 27.82 -11.71
C VAL A 301 0.24 27.35 -10.27
N PHE A 302 1.00 27.90 -9.35
CA PHE A 302 1.00 27.52 -7.94
C PHE A 302 0.17 28.49 -7.08
N ALA A 303 -0.19 28.05 -5.88
CA ALA A 303 -1.06 28.80 -4.96
C ALA A 303 -0.49 30.16 -4.52
N ASN A 304 0.83 30.35 -4.63
CA ASN A 304 1.50 31.62 -4.37
C ASN A 304 1.60 32.53 -5.61
N GLY A 305 1.01 32.13 -6.75
CA GLY A 305 1.07 32.87 -8.00
C GLY A 305 2.32 32.62 -8.85
N GLU A 306 3.28 31.81 -8.39
CA GLU A 306 4.41 31.41 -9.23
C GLU A 306 3.94 30.55 -10.40
N GLU A 307 4.60 30.72 -11.55
CA GLU A 307 4.40 29.91 -12.76
C GLU A 307 5.72 29.25 -13.15
N HIS A 308 5.71 27.94 -13.37
CA HIS A 308 6.90 27.19 -13.82
C HIS A 308 6.53 26.26 -14.98
N GLN A 309 7.46 26.04 -15.90
CA GLN A 309 7.28 25.10 -17.01
C GLN A 309 7.77 23.70 -16.65
N PHE A 310 7.05 22.68 -17.10
CA PHE A 310 7.41 21.28 -16.86
C PHE A 310 7.21 20.40 -18.09
N ASP A 311 8.11 19.43 -18.25
CA ASP A 311 8.05 18.40 -19.28
C ASP A 311 7.25 17.17 -18.82
N ALA A 312 7.23 16.91 -17.50
CA ALA A 312 6.48 15.81 -16.90
C ALA A 312 5.97 16.13 -15.49
N ILE A 313 4.80 15.58 -15.14
CA ILE A 313 4.17 15.66 -13.83
C ILE A 313 3.95 14.24 -13.28
N PHE A 314 4.55 13.97 -12.12
CA PHE A 314 4.43 12.72 -11.38
C PHE A 314 3.48 12.87 -10.20
N PHE A 315 2.31 12.25 -10.27
CA PHE A 315 1.35 12.21 -9.17
C PHE A 315 1.71 11.11 -8.17
N ALA A 316 2.29 11.52 -7.04
CA ALA A 316 2.54 10.70 -5.85
C ALA A 316 1.43 10.91 -4.80
N THR A 317 0.18 10.92 -5.28
CA THR A 317 -1.03 11.32 -4.54
C THR A 317 -1.78 10.14 -3.90
N GLY A 318 -1.13 8.98 -3.81
CA GLY A 318 -1.65 7.80 -3.12
C GLY A 318 -2.58 6.96 -3.99
N TYR A 319 -3.32 6.07 -3.33
CA TYR A 319 -4.14 5.05 -3.97
C TYR A 319 -5.54 5.01 -3.37
N LYS A 320 -6.45 4.36 -4.07
CA LYS A 320 -7.80 4.04 -3.60
C LYS A 320 -7.98 2.53 -3.45
N ASN A 321 -8.69 2.15 -2.40
CA ASN A 321 -9.31 0.83 -2.29
C ASN A 321 -10.49 0.76 -3.26
N VAL A 322 -10.63 -0.37 -3.97
CA VAL A 322 -11.72 -0.61 -4.92
C VAL A 322 -12.61 -1.79 -4.54
N ALA A 323 -12.46 -2.33 -3.32
CA ALA A 323 -13.27 -3.45 -2.84
C ALA A 323 -14.78 -3.17 -2.90
N THR A 324 -15.20 -1.95 -2.57
CA THR A 324 -16.60 -1.51 -2.59
C THR A 324 -17.21 -1.45 -4.00
N LYS A 325 -16.41 -1.56 -5.07
CA LYS A 325 -16.94 -1.58 -6.46
C LYS A 325 -17.54 -2.93 -6.86
N TRP A 326 -17.13 -4.03 -6.21
CA TRP A 326 -17.51 -5.40 -6.60
C TRP A 326 -18.06 -6.23 -5.44
N LEU A 327 -17.68 -5.93 -4.19
CA LEU A 327 -18.32 -6.52 -3.02
C LEU A 327 -19.67 -5.84 -2.82
N LYS A 328 -20.77 -6.59 -2.74
CA LYS A 328 -22.11 -6.01 -2.53
C LYS A 328 -22.42 -5.81 -1.05
N ASP A 329 -22.09 -6.79 -0.23
CA ASP A 329 -22.39 -6.82 1.21
C ASP A 329 -21.23 -6.27 2.05
N TYR A 330 -20.69 -5.11 1.65
CA TYR A 330 -19.48 -4.53 2.27
C TYR A 330 -19.77 -3.73 3.55
N SER A 331 -21.03 -3.41 3.84
CA SER A 331 -21.43 -2.50 4.93
C SER A 331 -21.08 -2.97 6.33
N SER A 332 -20.70 -4.24 6.51
CA SER A 332 -20.20 -4.76 7.78
C SER A 332 -18.70 -4.51 8.00
N ILE A 333 -17.96 -4.09 6.97
CA ILE A 333 -16.49 -3.95 7.05
C ILE A 333 -15.97 -2.63 6.49
N PHE A 334 -16.63 -2.03 5.49
CA PHE A 334 -16.22 -0.77 4.87
C PHE A 334 -17.32 0.29 4.93
N HIS A 335 -16.91 1.54 5.14
CA HIS A 335 -17.68 2.71 4.75
C HIS A 335 -17.71 2.87 3.22
N ASP A 336 -18.61 3.68 2.69
CA ASP A 336 -18.75 3.90 1.24
C ASP A 336 -17.49 4.47 0.57
N ASP A 337 -16.65 5.17 1.34
CA ASP A 337 -15.36 5.69 0.87
C ASP A 337 -14.24 4.63 0.84
N GLY A 338 -14.55 3.39 1.25
CA GLY A 338 -13.64 2.24 1.28
C GLY A 338 -12.74 2.18 2.52
N THR A 339 -12.97 3.05 3.51
CA THR A 339 -12.30 2.98 4.82
C THR A 339 -12.94 1.92 5.71
N LEU A 340 -12.16 1.31 6.60
CA LEU A 340 -12.64 0.27 7.50
C LEU A 340 -13.56 0.87 8.59
N ILE A 341 -14.62 0.16 8.92
CA ILE A 341 -15.55 0.52 10.02
C ILE A 341 -14.90 0.22 11.37
N ASN A 342 -14.34 -0.99 11.50
CA ASN A 342 -13.76 -1.46 12.75
C ASN A 342 -12.29 -1.04 12.85
N GLU A 343 -11.87 -0.63 14.05
CA GLU A 343 -10.48 -0.30 14.35
C GLU A 343 -9.67 -1.55 14.74
N PHE A 344 -8.34 -1.42 14.63
CA PHE A 344 -7.42 -2.44 15.14
C PHE A 344 -7.65 -2.68 16.65
N PRO A 345 -7.66 -3.94 17.15
CA PRO A 345 -7.26 -5.19 16.48
C PRO A 345 -8.39 -5.95 15.77
N ASN A 346 -9.63 -5.47 15.82
CA ASN A 346 -10.80 -6.22 15.32
C ASN A 346 -11.22 -5.81 13.90
N HIS A 347 -10.42 -4.96 13.24
CA HIS A 347 -10.67 -4.44 11.90
C HIS A 347 -10.84 -5.52 10.82
N TYR A 348 -10.21 -6.68 11.01
CA TYR A 348 -10.15 -7.75 10.01
C TYR A 348 -11.47 -8.52 9.85
N LYS A 349 -12.44 -8.36 10.77
CA LYS A 349 -13.64 -9.18 10.87
C LYS A 349 -14.90 -8.40 10.47
N GLY A 350 -15.64 -8.93 9.52
CA GLY A 350 -17.01 -8.51 9.16
C GLY A 350 -18.05 -9.56 9.56
N GLU A 351 -19.25 -9.42 8.99
CA GLU A 351 -20.35 -10.36 9.20
C GLU A 351 -20.31 -11.55 8.22
N ASN A 352 -21.09 -12.59 8.51
CA ASN A 352 -21.31 -13.72 7.59
C ASN A 352 -20.04 -14.42 7.08
N GLY A 353 -18.97 -14.46 7.88
CA GLY A 353 -17.70 -15.08 7.47
C GLY A 353 -16.88 -14.23 6.48
N LEU A 354 -17.15 -12.91 6.42
CA LEU A 354 -16.34 -11.94 5.69
C LEU A 354 -15.14 -11.50 6.53
N TYR A 355 -13.96 -11.47 5.90
CA TYR A 355 -12.73 -10.98 6.51
C TYR A 355 -11.95 -10.09 5.56
N CYS A 356 -11.11 -9.18 6.10
CA CYS A 356 -10.15 -8.40 5.32
C CYS A 356 -8.73 -8.54 5.89
N ALA A 357 -7.74 -8.72 5.00
CA ALA A 357 -6.35 -8.90 5.36
C ALA A 357 -5.46 -7.81 4.72
N GLY A 358 -4.67 -7.12 5.55
CA GLY A 358 -3.73 -6.09 5.10
C GLY A 358 -4.33 -4.70 4.92
N PHE A 359 -5.45 -4.41 5.60
CA PHE A 359 -6.09 -3.09 5.61
C PHE A 359 -5.78 -2.27 6.87
N SER A 360 -5.02 -2.83 7.81
CA SER A 360 -4.69 -2.19 9.10
C SER A 360 -3.73 -1.00 9.00
N LYS A 361 -3.23 -0.64 7.82
CA LYS A 361 -2.19 0.41 7.60
C LYS A 361 -0.89 0.16 8.38
N ARG A 362 -0.64 -1.10 8.77
CA ARG A 362 0.52 -1.54 9.60
C ARG A 362 1.58 -2.31 8.81
N GLY A 363 1.52 -2.26 7.49
CA GLY A 363 2.48 -2.92 6.61
C GLY A 363 2.49 -4.44 6.78
N ILE A 364 3.65 -5.06 6.53
CA ILE A 364 3.79 -6.53 6.51
C ILE A 364 3.56 -7.16 7.89
N ALA A 365 3.95 -6.49 8.98
CA ALA A 365 3.62 -6.96 10.33
C ALA A 365 2.11 -7.04 10.56
N GLY A 366 1.36 -6.03 10.10
CA GLY A 366 -0.10 -6.03 10.15
C GLY A 366 -0.71 -7.16 9.32
N ILE A 367 -0.18 -7.41 8.12
CA ILE A 367 -0.57 -8.55 7.28
C ILE A 367 -0.42 -9.88 8.03
N SER A 368 0.72 -10.09 8.70
CA SER A 368 0.96 -11.32 9.45
C SER A 368 -0.01 -11.49 10.62
N MET A 369 -0.32 -10.42 11.34
CA MET A 369 -1.32 -10.44 12.42
C MET A 369 -2.70 -10.78 11.89
N ASP A 370 -3.12 -10.12 10.81
CA ASP A 370 -4.43 -10.33 10.18
C ASP A 370 -4.57 -11.79 9.70
N ALA A 371 -3.58 -12.32 9.00
CA ALA A 371 -3.61 -13.67 8.45
C ALA A 371 -3.73 -14.76 9.55
N ILE A 372 -3.02 -14.60 10.67
CA ILE A 372 -3.11 -15.53 11.80
C ILE A 372 -4.50 -15.43 12.45
N ALA A 373 -4.95 -14.20 12.75
CA ALA A 373 -6.24 -13.98 13.40
C ALA A 373 -7.43 -14.50 12.57
N ILE A 374 -7.40 -14.29 11.25
CA ILE A 374 -8.41 -14.81 10.32
C ILE A 374 -8.44 -16.33 10.35
N ALA A 375 -7.29 -16.99 10.20
CA ALA A 375 -7.23 -18.45 10.15
C ALA A 375 -7.66 -19.10 11.47
N ASP A 376 -7.27 -18.53 12.61
CA ASP A 376 -7.69 -18.99 13.94
C ASP A 376 -9.19 -18.81 14.15
N ASN A 377 -9.76 -17.68 13.69
CA ASN A 377 -11.19 -17.45 13.78
C ASN A 377 -11.98 -18.42 12.90
N ILE A 378 -11.57 -18.63 11.65
CA ILE A 378 -12.20 -19.61 10.74
C ILE A 378 -12.15 -21.01 11.35
N LYS A 379 -11.01 -21.43 11.90
CA LYS A 379 -10.88 -22.72 12.60
C LYS A 379 -11.90 -22.88 13.73
N THR A 380 -12.08 -21.82 14.51
CA THR A 380 -13.00 -21.81 15.66
C THR A 380 -14.45 -21.94 15.19
N VAL A 381 -14.87 -21.08 14.26
CA VAL A 381 -16.23 -21.07 13.70
C VAL A 381 -16.54 -22.39 12.96
N ARG A 382 -15.55 -22.95 12.26
CA ARG A 382 -15.66 -24.27 11.63
C ARG A 382 -15.84 -25.39 12.66
N GLY A 383 -15.08 -25.36 13.75
CA GLY A 383 -15.17 -26.35 14.82
C GLY A 383 -16.49 -26.32 15.58
N GLU A 384 -17.18 -25.17 15.65
CA GLU A 384 -18.53 -25.05 16.22
C GLU A 384 -19.64 -25.61 15.31
N LYS A 385 -19.36 -25.78 14.00
CA LYS A 385 -20.32 -26.31 13.01
C LYS A 385 -20.26 -27.84 12.85
N ILE A 386 -19.18 -28.48 13.31
CA ILE A 386 -18.95 -29.94 13.27
C ILE A 386 -19.40 -30.53 14.60
#